data_AF-A0A972WQJ8-F1
#
_entry.id   AF-A0A972WQJ8-F1
#
_cell.length_a   1.000
_cell.length_b   1.000
_cell.length_c   1.000
_cell.angle_alpha   90.00
_cell.angle_beta   90.00
_cell.angle_gamma   90.00
#
_symmetry.space_group_name_H-M   'P 1'
#
loop_
_entity.id
_entity.type
_entity.pdbx_description
1 polymer ?
#
loop_
_entity_poly.entity_id
_entity_poly.type
_entity_poly.pdbx_seq_one_letter_code
_entity_poly.pdbx_strand_id
1 'polypeptide(L)'
;MTVWMNGLVKAAVMAVTIGAGAQAMAGQPGVSASETLVDQAWAQIAAGKPGDCAVDRIAKDWEAKGKPKVKGWAEDVTDAEAEAAYECIKPRMTGRYGKSDEMGAKEYPGWPKYNTVAYPSSTHGGRFVNNYGNDVGAAYGKFEKSGTMPQGAVLVKDSFGINKKGEVKLGPLFTMIKMESGFNAESKDWRYALIFPNGKLMGATGGQNSKKLGFCINCHVAAAETDSMFFMPEEYRGK
;
A
#
# COMPACT_ATOMS: atom_id res chain seq x y z
N MET A 1 7.87 -6.84 -72.93
CA MET A 1 7.68 -5.69 -72.02
C MET A 1 7.43 -6.24 -70.62
N THR A 2 8.05 -5.86 -69.52
CA THR A 2 9.34 -5.23 -69.19
C THR A 2 9.47 -5.50 -67.69
N VAL A 3 10.59 -6.09 -67.28
CA VAL A 3 10.98 -6.29 -65.88
C VAL A 3 11.20 -4.94 -65.21
N TRP A 4 10.68 -4.74 -63.99
CA TRP A 4 11.04 -3.61 -63.13
C TRP A 4 11.80 -4.10 -61.88
N MET A 5 13.10 -3.82 -61.91
CA MET A 5 14.00 -3.45 -60.80
C MET A 5 13.34 -2.38 -59.90
N ASN A 6 13.69 -2.09 -58.64
CA ASN A 6 14.90 -2.27 -57.83
C ASN A 6 14.58 -1.85 -56.38
N GLY A 7 15.40 -2.28 -55.42
CA GLY A 7 15.78 -1.42 -54.30
C GLY A 7 15.26 -1.81 -52.92
N LEU A 8 16.01 -2.67 -52.22
CA LEU A 8 15.99 -2.69 -50.75
C LEU A 8 17.43 -2.59 -50.23
N VAL A 9 17.57 -1.60 -49.37
CA VAL A 9 18.79 -1.04 -48.81
C VAL A 9 19.40 -2.01 -47.80
N LYS A 10 20.73 -2.15 -47.86
CA LYS A 10 21.56 -2.86 -46.87
C LYS A 10 21.36 -2.25 -45.48
N ALA A 11 20.85 -3.03 -44.53
CA ALA A 11 20.93 -2.68 -43.11
C ALA A 11 22.30 -3.15 -42.58
N ALA A 12 23.09 -2.19 -42.11
CA ALA A 12 24.38 -2.42 -41.47
C ALA A 12 24.20 -3.05 -40.09
N VAL A 13 24.98 -4.10 -39.81
CA VAL A 13 25.15 -4.69 -38.49
C VAL A 13 26.09 -3.79 -37.69
N MET A 14 25.58 -3.14 -36.64
CA MET A 14 26.45 -2.60 -35.58
C MET A 14 26.48 -3.61 -34.43
N ALA A 15 27.64 -4.26 -34.29
CA ALA A 15 28.01 -4.97 -33.09
C ALA A 15 28.25 -3.94 -31.97
N VAL A 16 27.52 -4.07 -30.86
CA VAL A 16 27.84 -3.37 -29.62
C VAL A 16 28.60 -4.36 -28.73
N THR A 17 29.86 -4.05 -28.51
CA THR A 17 30.74 -4.70 -27.53
C THR A 17 30.22 -4.46 -26.11
N ILE A 18 30.01 -5.53 -25.35
CA ILE A 18 29.73 -5.47 -23.92
C ILE A 18 31.06 -5.32 -23.18
N GLY A 19 31.40 -4.08 -22.80
CA GLY A 19 32.43 -3.80 -21.82
C GLY A 19 31.84 -3.89 -20.41
N ALA A 20 32.37 -4.80 -19.59
CA ALA A 20 32.08 -4.85 -18.17
C ALA A 20 32.59 -3.58 -17.48
N GLY A 21 31.71 -2.88 -16.78
CA GLY A 21 32.05 -1.73 -15.94
C GLY A 21 31.00 -1.58 -14.85
N ALA A 22 31.33 -2.02 -13.64
CA ALA A 22 30.54 -1.76 -12.45
C ALA A 22 30.50 -0.24 -12.19
N GLN A 23 29.31 0.34 -12.25
CA GLN A 23 29.04 1.69 -11.73
C GLN A 23 27.73 1.67 -10.95
N ALA A 24 27.82 2.21 -9.74
CA ALA A 24 26.72 2.37 -8.79
C ALA A 24 25.57 3.18 -9.40
N MET A 25 24.38 2.61 -9.42
CA MET A 25 23.16 3.28 -9.90
C MET A 25 22.51 4.06 -8.76
N ALA A 26 23.01 5.28 -8.52
CA ALA A 26 22.25 6.31 -7.82
C ALA A 26 21.49 7.15 -8.87
N GLY A 27 20.17 7.23 -8.73
CA GLY A 27 19.31 8.17 -9.46
C GLY A 27 18.67 7.61 -10.72
N GLN A 28 17.52 6.92 -10.58
CA GLN A 28 16.62 6.67 -11.71
C GLN A 28 15.51 7.74 -11.76
N PRO A 29 15.28 8.41 -12.90
CA PRO A 29 14.27 9.47 -13.06
C PRO A 29 12.80 8.98 -13.15
N GLY A 30 12.51 7.73 -12.76
CA GLY A 30 11.16 7.16 -12.78
C GLY A 30 10.37 7.30 -11.48
N VAL A 31 11.04 7.66 -10.37
CA VAL A 31 10.42 7.67 -9.03
C VAL A 31 9.53 8.91 -8.85
N SER A 32 9.93 10.07 -9.37
CA SER A 32 9.28 11.36 -9.10
C SER A 32 7.88 11.53 -9.70
N ALA A 33 7.60 10.97 -10.88
CA ALA A 33 6.27 11.02 -11.49
C ALA A 33 5.28 10.10 -10.76
N SER A 34 5.76 8.96 -10.27
CA SER A 34 4.97 8.05 -9.43
C SER A 34 4.71 8.65 -8.06
N GLU A 35 5.70 9.28 -7.43
CA GLU A 35 5.58 10.03 -6.18
C GLU A 35 4.57 11.17 -6.31
N THR A 36 4.56 11.92 -7.43
CA THR A 36 3.62 13.03 -7.62
C THR A 36 2.17 12.57 -7.79
N LEU A 37 1.92 11.46 -8.50
CA LEU A 37 0.59 10.85 -8.65
C LEU A 37 0.09 10.25 -7.33
N VAL A 38 1.00 9.65 -6.60
CA VAL A 38 0.84 9.11 -5.25
C VAL A 38 0.48 10.26 -4.31
N ASP A 39 1.21 11.37 -4.32
CA ASP A 39 0.97 12.60 -3.55
C ASP A 39 -0.35 13.30 -3.90
N GLN A 40 -0.72 13.36 -5.18
CA GLN A 40 -2.01 13.92 -5.60
C GLN A 40 -3.19 13.03 -5.19
N ALA A 41 -3.03 11.70 -5.32
CA ALA A 41 -3.99 10.75 -4.78
C ALA A 41 -4.05 10.83 -3.24
N TRP A 42 -2.91 11.08 -2.57
CA TRP A 42 -2.80 11.23 -1.12
C TRP A 42 -3.43 12.52 -0.60
N ALA A 43 -3.33 13.63 -1.33
CA ALA A 43 -3.96 14.89 -0.98
C ALA A 43 -5.50 14.78 -1.00
N GLN A 44 -6.04 14.03 -1.97
CA GLN A 44 -7.48 13.72 -2.05
C GLN A 44 -7.94 12.75 -0.95
N ILE A 45 -7.06 11.86 -0.49
CA ILE A 45 -7.26 10.95 0.66
C ILE A 45 -7.24 11.71 2.00
N ALA A 46 -6.32 12.66 2.18
CA ALA A 46 -6.18 13.43 3.41
C ALA A 46 -7.35 14.39 3.68
N ALA A 47 -8.21 14.66 2.69
CA ALA A 47 -9.32 15.62 2.76
C ALA A 47 -10.52 15.16 3.62
N GLY A 48 -10.39 14.09 4.40
CA GLY A 48 -11.37 13.77 5.44
C GLY A 48 -11.49 14.92 6.45
N LYS A 49 -12.72 15.40 6.71
CA LYS A 49 -12.98 16.37 7.79
C LYS A 49 -12.27 15.90 9.08
N PRO A 50 -11.62 16.80 9.84
CA PRO A 50 -11.08 16.47 11.16
C PRO A 50 -12.14 15.71 11.95
N GLY A 51 -11.76 14.57 12.51
CA GLY A 51 -12.58 13.90 13.51
C GLY A 51 -12.17 14.34 14.89
N ASP A 52 -13.00 13.97 15.86
CA ASP A 52 -12.77 14.20 17.28
C ASP A 52 -11.61 13.33 17.85
N CYS A 53 -11.01 12.47 17.04
CA CYS A 53 -9.87 11.66 17.42
C CYS A 53 -8.56 12.44 17.27
N ALA A 54 -7.81 12.54 18.36
CA ALA A 54 -6.50 13.14 18.42
C ALA A 54 -5.58 12.40 19.39
N VAL A 55 -4.26 12.55 19.23
CA VAL A 55 -3.27 12.21 20.25
C VAL A 55 -3.07 13.41 21.15
N ASP A 56 -3.67 13.36 22.34
CA ASP A 56 -3.75 14.49 23.28
C ASP A 56 -2.39 15.12 23.62
N ARG A 57 -1.35 14.31 23.83
CA ARG A 57 -0.01 14.82 24.14
C ARG A 57 0.51 15.69 23.01
N ILE A 58 0.41 15.21 21.77
CA ILE A 58 0.87 15.92 20.57
C ILE A 58 0.03 17.18 20.34
N ALA A 59 -1.29 17.10 20.55
CA ALA A 59 -2.17 18.27 20.44
C ALA A 59 -1.80 19.36 21.46
N LYS A 60 -1.62 18.99 22.73
CA LYS A 60 -1.20 19.93 23.80
C LYS A 60 0.19 20.50 23.54
N ASP A 61 1.13 19.68 23.08
CA ASP A 61 2.47 20.14 22.68
C ASP A 61 2.42 21.15 21.53
N TRP A 62 1.53 20.92 20.56
CA TRP A 62 1.31 21.83 19.44
C TRP A 62 0.75 23.17 19.89
N GLU A 63 -0.27 23.16 20.74
CA GLU A 63 -0.89 24.38 21.31
C GLU A 63 0.11 25.19 22.15
N ALA A 64 0.88 24.52 23.01
CA ALA A 64 1.85 25.19 23.88
C ALA A 64 3.04 25.79 23.13
N LYS A 65 3.49 25.15 22.04
CA LYS A 65 4.75 25.53 21.35
C LYS A 65 4.53 26.19 20.00
N GLY A 66 3.29 26.28 19.50
CA GLY A 66 2.90 27.04 18.31
C GLY A 66 3.48 26.57 16.97
N LYS A 67 4.26 25.48 16.97
CA LYS A 67 4.88 24.69 15.86
C LYS A 67 6.10 23.94 16.44
N PRO A 68 5.92 22.92 17.32
CA PRO A 68 7.05 22.13 17.80
C PRO A 68 7.84 21.52 16.64
N LYS A 69 9.17 21.43 16.80
CA LYS A 69 10.07 20.72 15.87
C LYS A 69 9.92 19.19 15.98
N VAL A 70 8.69 18.69 16.06
CA VAL A 70 8.42 17.26 15.84
C VAL A 70 8.58 17.00 14.35
N LYS A 71 9.39 16.01 14.00
CA LYS A 71 9.69 15.72 12.58
C LYS A 71 8.44 15.32 11.81
N GLY A 72 7.40 14.86 12.52
CA GLY A 72 6.11 14.53 11.96
C GLY A 72 6.15 13.16 11.31
N TRP A 73 5.05 12.43 11.54
CA TRP A 73 4.79 11.04 11.15
C TRP A 73 5.52 10.01 12.01
N ALA A 74 4.73 9.06 12.52
CA ALA A 74 5.11 7.82 13.21
C ALA A 74 6.04 7.90 14.42
N GLU A 75 7.25 8.43 14.25
CA GLU A 75 8.40 8.22 15.16
C GLU A 75 8.18 8.82 16.56
N ASP A 76 7.35 9.86 16.66
CA ASP A 76 7.05 10.55 17.93
C ASP A 76 5.75 10.04 18.61
N VAL A 77 5.12 9.00 18.07
CA VAL A 77 3.88 8.39 18.58
C VAL A 77 4.23 7.05 19.24
N THR A 78 3.87 6.89 20.50
CA THR A 78 4.06 5.62 21.22
C THR A 78 3.02 4.59 20.80
N ASP A 79 3.30 3.31 21.01
CA ASP A 79 2.34 2.22 20.74
C ASP A 79 1.00 2.43 21.45
N ALA A 80 1.02 2.87 22.70
CA ALA A 80 -0.19 3.16 23.46
C ALA A 80 -1.03 4.29 22.82
N GLU A 81 -0.37 5.33 22.29
CA GLU A 81 -1.04 6.42 21.58
C GLU A 81 -1.55 5.97 20.21
N ALA A 82 -0.80 5.12 19.50
CA ALA A 82 -1.23 4.55 18.23
C ALA A 82 -2.48 3.67 18.41
N GLU A 83 -2.50 2.81 19.43
CA GLU A 83 -3.67 1.97 19.73
C GLU A 83 -4.87 2.81 20.16
N ALA A 84 -4.69 3.80 21.04
CA ALA A 84 -5.76 4.70 21.44
C ALA A 84 -6.34 5.50 20.26
N ALA A 85 -5.45 5.99 19.38
CA ALA A 85 -5.86 6.67 18.15
C ALA A 85 -6.63 5.72 17.22
N TYR A 86 -6.18 4.47 17.08
CA TYR A 86 -6.82 3.46 16.26
C TYR A 86 -8.22 3.12 16.77
N GLU A 87 -8.35 2.80 18.05
CA GLU A 87 -9.64 2.47 18.67
C GLU A 87 -10.65 3.62 18.56
N CYS A 88 -10.20 4.87 18.69
CA CYS A 88 -11.05 6.04 18.45
C CYS A 88 -11.55 6.11 17.00
N ILE A 89 -10.65 5.92 16.01
CA ILE A 89 -10.98 6.16 14.60
C ILE A 89 -11.70 4.97 13.94
N LYS A 90 -11.52 3.76 14.47
CA LYS A 90 -11.94 2.49 13.86
C LYS A 90 -13.43 2.44 13.51
N PRO A 91 -14.40 2.85 14.35
CA PRO A 91 -15.83 2.79 13.98
C PRO A 91 -16.17 3.64 12.75
N ARG A 92 -15.54 4.82 12.64
CA ARG A 92 -15.70 5.70 11.48
C ARG A 92 -15.01 5.15 10.25
N MET A 93 -13.85 4.51 10.44
CA MET A 93 -13.06 3.90 9.39
C MET A 93 -13.82 2.74 8.73
N THR A 94 -14.21 1.76 9.53
CA THR A 94 -14.94 0.56 9.06
C THR A 94 -16.28 0.94 8.44
N GLY A 95 -17.03 1.87 9.05
CA GLY A 95 -18.30 2.36 8.50
C GLY A 95 -18.17 3.09 7.16
N ARG A 96 -17.00 3.66 6.83
CA ARG A 96 -16.76 4.27 5.51
C ARG A 96 -16.26 3.28 4.48
N TYR A 97 -15.33 2.40 4.85
CA TYR A 97 -14.85 1.35 3.94
C TYR A 97 -15.96 0.38 3.58
N GLY A 98 -16.88 0.06 4.50
CA GLY A 98 -18.03 -0.80 4.25
C GLY A 98 -19.03 -0.26 3.21
N LYS A 99 -18.84 0.97 2.70
CA LYS A 99 -19.60 1.49 1.54
C LYS A 99 -19.03 1.03 0.20
N SER A 100 -17.85 0.42 0.20
CA SER A 100 -17.21 -0.12 -1.00
C SER A 100 -17.83 -1.47 -1.35
N ASP A 101 -17.85 -1.78 -2.65
CA ASP A 101 -18.20 -3.12 -3.14
C ASP A 101 -16.96 -4.00 -3.35
N GLU A 102 -15.78 -3.47 -3.03
CA GLU A 102 -14.52 -4.21 -3.09
C GLU A 102 -14.46 -5.29 -2.00
N MET A 103 -14.05 -6.50 -2.37
CA MET A 103 -14.05 -7.65 -1.46
C MET A 103 -13.11 -7.40 -0.27
N GLY A 104 -13.59 -7.73 0.92
CA GLY A 104 -12.90 -7.51 2.18
C GLY A 104 -13.19 -6.16 2.81
N ALA A 105 -13.70 -5.16 2.07
CA ALA A 105 -13.93 -3.83 2.62
C ALA A 105 -15.02 -3.79 3.71
N LYS A 106 -16.02 -4.66 3.60
CA LYS A 106 -17.13 -4.79 4.57
C LYS A 106 -16.79 -5.81 5.66
N GLU A 107 -16.03 -6.84 5.32
CA GLU A 107 -15.87 -8.06 6.11
C GLU A 107 -14.65 -8.04 7.04
N TYR A 108 -13.58 -7.33 6.65
CA TYR A 108 -12.31 -7.34 7.39
C TYR A 108 -12.41 -6.98 8.88
N PRO A 109 -13.36 -6.14 9.36
CA PRO A 109 -13.43 -5.84 10.79
C PRO A 109 -13.72 -7.07 11.65
N GLY A 110 -14.26 -8.15 11.06
CA GLY A 110 -14.50 -9.44 11.72
C GLY A 110 -13.38 -10.46 11.54
N TRP A 111 -12.31 -10.15 10.80
CA TRP A 111 -11.20 -11.08 10.54
C TRP A 111 -10.08 -10.98 11.58
N PRO A 112 -9.26 -12.02 11.74
CA PRO A 112 -8.04 -11.95 12.56
C PRO A 112 -7.13 -10.78 12.18
N LYS A 113 -6.70 -10.01 13.20
CA LYS A 113 -5.64 -9.00 13.11
C LYS A 113 -4.30 -9.68 13.40
N TYR A 114 -3.32 -9.52 12.51
CA TYR A 114 -2.00 -10.19 12.63
C TYR A 114 -0.91 -9.34 13.27
N ASN A 115 -1.24 -8.09 13.62
CA ASN A 115 -0.38 -7.21 14.39
C ASN A 115 -1.03 -6.91 15.76
N THR A 116 -0.23 -6.66 16.80
CA THR A 116 -0.71 -6.36 18.15
C THR A 116 -1.22 -4.92 18.24
N VAL A 117 -0.45 -3.97 17.72
CA VAL A 117 -0.75 -2.53 17.64
C VAL A 117 -0.54 -2.03 16.20
N ALA A 118 -1.29 -1.01 15.79
CA ALA A 118 -1.08 -0.39 14.49
C ALA A 118 0.36 0.15 14.38
N TYR A 119 1.08 -0.24 13.33
CA TYR A 119 2.51 0.03 13.21
C TYR A 119 2.80 1.06 12.11
N PRO A 120 3.85 1.88 12.26
CA PRO A 120 4.19 2.87 11.27
C PRO A 120 4.74 2.24 9.98
N SER A 121 4.29 2.74 8.84
CA SER A 121 4.67 2.22 7.53
C SER A 121 4.98 3.34 6.54
N SER A 122 6.28 3.51 6.25
CA SER A 122 6.77 4.44 5.23
C SER A 122 6.25 4.09 3.83
N THR A 123 6.16 2.79 3.51
CA THR A 123 5.69 2.28 2.21
C THR A 123 4.21 2.51 1.94
N HIS A 124 3.43 2.91 2.96
CA HIS A 124 2.02 3.29 2.84
C HIS A 124 1.81 4.78 3.11
N GLY A 125 2.83 5.61 2.81
CA GLY A 125 2.78 7.07 2.92
C GLY A 125 2.90 7.58 4.35
N GLY A 126 3.70 6.92 5.20
CA GLY A 126 3.95 7.33 6.58
C GLY A 126 2.75 7.13 7.53
N ARG A 127 1.87 6.18 7.20
CA ARG A 127 0.65 5.88 7.96
C ARG A 127 0.90 4.79 8.99
N PHE A 128 0.00 4.73 9.97
CA PHE A 128 -0.18 3.55 10.80
C PHE A 128 -1.03 2.53 10.06
N VAL A 129 -0.65 1.25 10.15
CA VAL A 129 -1.28 0.16 9.42
C VAL A 129 -1.57 -1.01 10.35
N ASN A 130 -2.70 -1.68 10.12
CA ASN A 130 -2.96 -3.01 10.65
C ASN A 130 -3.17 -4.00 9.51
N ASN A 131 -2.83 -5.27 9.72
CA ASN A 131 -2.96 -6.32 8.72
C ASN A 131 -3.99 -7.35 9.17
N TYR A 132 -4.93 -7.65 8.28
CA TYR A 132 -6.01 -8.60 8.47
C TYR A 132 -6.00 -9.62 7.35
N GLY A 133 -6.61 -10.78 7.59
CA GLY A 133 -6.83 -11.77 6.55
C GLY A 133 -8.00 -12.67 6.87
N ASN A 134 -8.76 -13.04 5.83
CA ASN A 134 -9.86 -13.99 5.97
C ASN A 134 -9.37 -15.40 6.33
N ASP A 135 -10.30 -16.30 6.62
CA ASP A 135 -9.98 -17.70 6.98
C ASP A 135 -9.18 -18.43 5.89
N VAL A 136 -9.46 -18.14 4.62
CA VAL A 136 -8.73 -18.71 3.48
C VAL A 136 -7.27 -18.24 3.46
N GLY A 137 -7.02 -16.99 3.87
CA GLY A 137 -5.70 -16.39 4.01
C GLY A 137 -5.06 -16.59 5.39
N ALA A 138 -5.59 -17.48 6.25
CA ALA A 138 -5.13 -17.63 7.63
C ALA A 138 -3.64 -17.95 7.77
N ALA A 139 -3.04 -18.58 6.75
CA ALA A 139 -1.61 -18.86 6.73
C ALA A 139 -0.74 -17.59 6.75
N TYR A 140 -1.28 -16.39 6.48
CA TYR A 140 -0.55 -15.13 6.56
C TYR A 140 0.05 -14.88 7.95
N GLY A 141 -0.63 -15.34 9.02
CA GLY A 141 -0.12 -15.28 10.39
C GLY A 141 1.10 -16.17 10.66
N LYS A 142 1.49 -17.02 9.71
CA LYS A 142 2.75 -17.79 9.77
C LYS A 142 3.94 -17.01 9.20
N PHE A 143 3.72 -15.77 8.77
CA PHE A 143 4.73 -14.85 8.25
C PHE A 143 5.52 -15.47 7.09
N GLU A 144 6.85 -15.50 7.17
CA GLU A 144 7.73 -16.07 6.13
C GLU A 144 7.45 -17.57 5.88
N LYS A 145 6.76 -18.26 6.80
CA LYS A 145 6.32 -19.66 6.65
C LYS A 145 4.89 -19.81 6.13
N SER A 146 4.30 -18.73 5.61
CA SER A 146 2.92 -18.71 5.09
C SER A 146 2.75 -19.54 3.80
N GLY A 147 3.81 -19.68 3.01
CA GLY A 147 3.76 -20.38 1.72
C GLY A 147 2.94 -19.62 0.68
N THR A 148 2.56 -20.31 -0.40
CA THR A 148 1.68 -19.76 -1.42
C THR A 148 0.24 -19.70 -0.92
N MET A 149 -0.40 -18.53 -1.07
CA MET A 149 -1.78 -18.36 -0.67
C MET A 149 -2.73 -19.10 -1.62
N PRO A 150 -3.78 -19.74 -1.10
CA PRO A 150 -4.82 -20.32 -1.93
C PRO A 150 -5.66 -19.24 -2.62
N GLN A 151 -6.24 -19.58 -3.78
CA GLN A 151 -7.25 -18.72 -4.42
C GLN A 151 -8.37 -18.38 -3.43
N GLY A 152 -8.79 -17.12 -3.42
CA GLY A 152 -9.79 -16.59 -2.49
C GLY A 152 -9.21 -16.12 -1.15
N ALA A 153 -7.90 -16.26 -0.93
CA ALA A 153 -7.24 -15.58 0.18
C ALA A 153 -7.39 -14.06 0.00
N VAL A 154 -7.85 -13.38 1.04
CA VAL A 154 -7.99 -11.93 1.06
C VAL A 154 -7.20 -11.38 2.24
N LEU A 155 -6.26 -10.50 1.93
CA LEU A 155 -5.49 -9.76 2.92
C LEU A 155 -5.86 -8.28 2.81
N VAL A 156 -6.03 -7.65 3.95
CA VAL A 156 -6.47 -6.27 4.05
C VAL A 156 -5.54 -5.50 4.96
N LYS A 157 -5.20 -4.28 4.55
CA LYS A 157 -4.48 -3.33 5.38
C LYS A 157 -5.31 -2.08 5.57
N ASP A 158 -5.86 -1.91 6.76
CA ASP A 158 -6.47 -0.62 7.11
C ASP A 158 -5.38 0.35 7.55
N SER A 159 -5.65 1.65 7.40
CA SER A 159 -4.65 2.64 7.72
C SER A 159 -5.23 3.97 8.21
N PHE A 160 -4.44 4.67 9.00
CA PHE A 160 -4.70 6.03 9.45
C PHE A 160 -3.42 6.84 9.57
N GLY A 161 -3.55 8.16 9.57
CA GLY A 161 -2.44 9.07 9.81
C GLY A 161 -2.66 9.88 11.08
N ILE A 162 -1.57 10.31 11.70
CA ILE A 162 -1.57 11.31 12.78
C ILE A 162 -0.74 12.49 12.26
N ASN A 163 -1.34 13.67 12.17
CA ASN A 163 -0.63 14.85 11.68
C ASN A 163 0.17 15.53 12.80
N LYS A 164 0.92 16.60 12.46
CA LYS A 164 1.76 17.34 13.41
C LYS A 164 1.00 18.02 14.55
N LYS A 165 -0.33 18.15 14.44
CA LYS A 165 -1.21 18.68 15.49
C LYS A 165 -1.80 17.58 16.36
N GLY A 166 -1.42 16.32 16.14
CA GLY A 166 -1.99 15.16 16.81
C GLY A 166 -3.34 14.72 16.23
N GLU A 167 -3.89 15.37 15.19
CA GLU A 167 -5.19 15.00 14.65
C GLU A 167 -5.10 13.64 13.91
N VAL A 168 -6.04 12.75 14.21
CA VAL A 168 -6.15 11.44 13.56
C VAL A 168 -6.98 11.56 12.28
N LYS A 169 -6.42 11.12 11.15
CA LYS A 169 -7.05 11.13 9.82
C LYS A 169 -7.21 9.73 9.29
N LEU A 170 -8.35 9.46 8.65
CA LEU A 170 -8.55 8.21 7.93
C LEU A 170 -7.55 8.09 6.78
N GLY A 171 -6.93 6.93 6.67
CA GLY A 171 -6.17 6.54 5.50
C GLY A 171 -7.04 5.83 4.46
N PRO A 172 -6.45 5.32 3.37
CA PRO A 172 -7.10 4.35 2.51
C PRO A 172 -7.18 2.95 3.16
N LEU A 173 -8.01 2.09 2.58
CA LEU A 173 -7.95 0.65 2.77
C LEU A 173 -7.19 0.04 1.58
N PHE A 174 -6.24 -0.85 1.84
CA PHE A 174 -5.55 -1.62 0.82
C PHE A 174 -6.02 -3.06 0.87
N THR A 175 -6.36 -3.64 -0.28
CA THR A 175 -6.73 -5.06 -0.36
C THR A 175 -5.85 -5.78 -1.36
N MET A 176 -5.66 -7.08 -1.11
CA MET A 176 -4.95 -8.00 -1.98
C MET A 176 -5.68 -9.34 -1.93
N ILE A 177 -6.12 -9.78 -3.11
CA ILE A 177 -6.93 -10.98 -3.27
C ILE A 177 -6.16 -11.94 -4.16
N LYS A 178 -5.94 -13.17 -3.70
CA LYS A 178 -5.36 -14.21 -4.54
C LYS A 178 -6.42 -14.70 -5.51
N MET A 179 -6.25 -14.40 -6.79
CA MET A 179 -7.17 -14.78 -7.86
C MET A 179 -6.85 -16.19 -8.36
N GLU A 180 -7.65 -16.66 -9.31
CA GLU A 180 -7.36 -17.88 -10.06
C GLU A 180 -6.04 -17.79 -10.83
N SER A 181 -5.40 -18.94 -11.02
CA SER A 181 -4.15 -19.03 -11.78
C SER A 181 -4.33 -18.47 -13.19
N GLY A 182 -3.43 -17.57 -13.61
CA GLY A 182 -3.48 -16.93 -14.92
C GLY A 182 -4.31 -15.65 -14.98
N PHE A 183 -4.90 -15.21 -13.86
CA PHE A 183 -5.56 -13.92 -13.76
C PHE A 183 -4.67 -12.76 -14.23
N ASN A 184 -3.43 -12.70 -13.72
CA ASN A 184 -2.48 -11.65 -14.08
C ASN A 184 -1.04 -12.09 -13.74
N ALA A 185 -0.27 -12.37 -14.78
CA ALA A 185 1.11 -12.83 -14.63
C ALA A 185 2.04 -11.78 -14.00
N GLU A 186 1.80 -10.49 -14.28
CA GLU A 186 2.59 -9.39 -13.72
C GLU A 186 2.43 -9.28 -12.21
N SER A 187 1.23 -9.56 -11.69
CA SER A 187 0.92 -9.48 -10.26
C SER A 187 1.02 -10.81 -9.52
N LYS A 188 1.46 -11.88 -10.19
CA LYS A 188 1.47 -13.26 -9.63
C LYS A 188 0.07 -13.67 -9.15
N ASP A 189 -0.93 -13.33 -9.95
CA ASP A 189 -2.36 -13.57 -9.73
C ASP A 189 -2.94 -12.87 -8.49
N TRP A 190 -2.22 -11.90 -7.92
CA TRP A 190 -2.78 -11.02 -6.90
C TRP A 190 -3.55 -9.87 -7.53
N ARG A 191 -4.81 -9.70 -7.12
CA ARG A 191 -5.59 -8.49 -7.42
C ARG A 191 -5.43 -7.50 -6.28
N TYR A 192 -4.70 -6.42 -6.54
CA TYR A 192 -4.56 -5.31 -5.58
C TYR A 192 -5.69 -4.31 -5.80
N ALA A 193 -6.24 -3.76 -4.72
CA ALA A 193 -7.13 -2.61 -4.79
C ALA A 193 -6.79 -1.59 -3.70
N LEU A 194 -7.09 -0.33 -4.01
CA LEU A 194 -6.99 0.78 -3.06
C LEU A 194 -8.34 1.47 -2.98
N ILE A 195 -8.85 1.60 -1.78
CA ILE A 195 -10.14 2.20 -1.49
C ILE A 195 -9.89 3.49 -0.71
N PHE A 196 -10.50 4.57 -1.16
CA PHE A 196 -10.40 5.86 -0.50
C PHE A 196 -11.06 5.85 0.89
N PRO A 197 -10.68 6.78 1.79
CA PRO A 197 -11.32 6.97 3.10
C PRO A 197 -12.84 7.15 3.08
N ASN A 198 -13.43 7.44 1.93
CA ASN A 198 -14.87 7.60 1.76
C ASN A 198 -15.57 6.33 1.23
N GLY A 199 -14.83 5.23 1.06
CA GLY A 199 -15.32 3.94 0.54
C GLY A 199 -15.27 3.81 -0.99
N LYS A 200 -14.92 4.86 -1.73
CA LYS A 200 -14.83 4.78 -3.20
C LYS A 200 -13.56 4.03 -3.63
N LEU A 201 -13.71 3.13 -4.59
CA LEU A 201 -12.57 2.47 -5.23
C LEU A 201 -11.71 3.50 -5.97
N MET A 202 -10.43 3.62 -5.59
CA MET A 202 -9.45 4.39 -6.36
C MET A 202 -9.09 3.63 -7.63
N GLY A 203 -8.79 2.34 -7.47
CA GLY A 203 -8.63 1.41 -8.57
C GLY A 203 -8.29 0.01 -8.11
N ALA A 204 -8.28 -0.92 -9.06
CA ALA A 204 -7.91 -2.30 -8.84
C ALA A 204 -7.20 -2.92 -10.05
N THR A 205 -6.31 -3.89 -9.80
CA THR A 205 -5.68 -4.71 -10.84
C THR A 205 -6.75 -5.39 -11.69
N GLY A 206 -6.61 -5.33 -13.01
CA GLY A 206 -7.59 -5.92 -13.94
C GLY A 206 -8.94 -5.20 -13.97
N GLY A 207 -9.06 -4.03 -13.34
CA GLY A 207 -10.32 -3.28 -13.25
C GLY A 207 -10.13 -1.76 -13.39
N GLN A 208 -11.03 -1.02 -12.75
CA GLN A 208 -11.03 0.45 -12.78
C GLN A 208 -9.65 1.00 -12.39
N ASN A 209 -9.13 1.93 -13.19
CA ASN A 209 -7.85 2.60 -12.92
C ASN A 209 -6.65 1.65 -12.68
N SER A 210 -6.66 0.42 -13.21
CA SER A 210 -5.60 -0.59 -13.00
C SER A 210 -4.18 -0.08 -13.23
N LYS A 211 -3.97 0.84 -14.17
CA LYS A 211 -2.64 1.45 -14.44
C LYS A 211 -2.07 2.19 -13.22
N LYS A 212 -2.93 2.74 -12.34
CA LYS A 212 -2.51 3.42 -11.11
C LYS A 212 -2.02 2.46 -10.02
N LEU A 213 -2.21 1.15 -10.21
CA LEU A 213 -1.83 0.10 -9.25
C LEU A 213 -0.45 -0.52 -9.60
N GLY A 214 0.23 0.00 -10.64
CA GLY A 214 1.56 -0.47 -11.02
C GLY A 214 2.58 -0.38 -9.88
N PHE A 215 2.48 0.66 -9.03
CA PHE A 215 3.31 0.76 -7.82
C PHE A 215 3.08 -0.40 -6.84
N CYS A 216 1.82 -0.80 -6.62
CA CYS A 216 1.49 -1.92 -5.75
C CYS A 216 2.12 -3.21 -6.28
N ILE A 217 1.93 -3.49 -7.58
CA ILE A 217 2.47 -4.69 -8.22
C ILE A 217 3.99 -4.70 -8.13
N ASN A 218 4.66 -3.63 -8.58
CA ASN A 218 6.12 -3.56 -8.66
C ASN A 218 6.80 -3.73 -7.30
N CYS A 219 6.20 -3.20 -6.23
CA CYS A 219 6.71 -3.40 -4.88
C CYS A 219 6.48 -4.85 -4.41
N HIS A 220 5.26 -5.37 -4.56
CA HIS A 220 4.88 -6.68 -4.02
C HIS A 220 5.54 -7.86 -4.72
N VAL A 221 5.77 -7.80 -6.03
CA VAL A 221 6.43 -8.89 -6.76
C VAL A 221 7.90 -9.07 -6.36
N ALA A 222 8.50 -8.07 -5.71
CA ALA A 222 9.84 -8.19 -5.14
C ALA A 222 9.87 -9.18 -3.95
N ALA A 223 8.74 -9.41 -3.28
CA ALA A 223 8.57 -10.41 -2.22
C ALA A 223 8.19 -11.79 -2.79
N ALA A 224 8.82 -12.21 -3.90
CA ALA A 224 8.46 -13.45 -4.61
C ALA A 224 8.59 -14.70 -3.72
N GLU A 225 9.54 -14.73 -2.79
CA GLU A 225 9.78 -15.85 -1.87
C GLU A 225 8.63 -16.10 -0.90
N THR A 226 7.82 -15.08 -0.62
CA THR A 226 6.68 -15.11 0.29
C THR A 226 5.37 -14.88 -0.46
N ASP A 227 5.30 -15.33 -1.72
CA ASP A 227 4.14 -15.17 -2.61
C ASP A 227 3.63 -13.72 -2.67
N SER A 228 4.56 -12.79 -2.88
CA SER A 228 4.33 -11.34 -2.97
C SER A 228 3.81 -10.69 -1.69
N MET A 229 3.89 -11.37 -0.54
CA MET A 229 3.41 -10.84 0.74
C MET A 229 4.53 -10.18 1.54
N PHE A 230 4.26 -8.98 2.05
CA PHE A 230 5.08 -8.33 3.07
C PHE A 230 4.38 -8.40 4.42
N PHE A 231 5.18 -8.64 5.47
CA PHE A 231 4.72 -8.73 6.86
C PHE A 231 5.03 -7.45 7.62
N MET A 232 4.39 -7.30 8.78
CA MET A 232 4.72 -6.27 9.77
C MET A 232 6.09 -6.53 10.41
N PRO A 233 6.75 -5.49 10.94
CA PRO A 233 7.97 -5.66 11.74
C PRO A 233 7.74 -6.66 12.89
N GLU A 234 8.79 -7.39 13.25
CA GLU A 234 8.69 -8.52 14.19
C GLU A 234 8.11 -8.13 15.55
N GLU A 235 8.45 -6.96 16.05
CA GLU A 235 8.00 -6.41 17.33
C GLU A 235 6.48 -6.18 17.39
N TYR A 236 5.82 -6.04 16.23
CA TYR A 236 4.37 -5.84 16.14
C TYR A 236 3.59 -7.10 15.79
N ARG A 237 4.26 -8.25 15.55
CA ARG A 237 3.59 -9.49 15.14
C ARG A 237 2.71 -10.04 16.26
N GLY A 238 1.45 -10.32 15.93
CA GLY A 238 0.53 -11.06 16.79
C GLY A 238 0.98 -12.50 16.97
N LYS A 239 0.72 -13.08 18.14
CA LYS A 239 0.93 -14.51 18.41
C LYS A 239 -0.27 -15.33 17.95
#